data_AF-A0A0F9MK35-F1
#
_entry.id   AF-A0A0F9MK35-F1
#
_cell.length_a   1.000
_cell.length_b   1.000
_cell.length_c   1.000
_cell.angle_alpha   90.00
_cell.angle_beta   90.00
_cell.angle_gamma   90.00
#
_symmetry.space_group_name_H-M   'P 1'
#
loop_
_entity.id
_entity.type
_entity.pdbx_description
1 polymer ?
#
loop_
_entity_poly.entity_id
_entity_poly.type
_entity_poly.pdbx_seq_one_letter_code
_entity_poly.pdbx_strand_id
1 'polypeptide(L)'
;MVSKVKHIGTIRIGSADYKLAETDEQPAWQKQYLHEPPWSEGLPPMLSEPQETWHLGGLKSKPGIPGTSEYGQNTDTRFPFRLLPGPEWVSVSLLGSVSNPTRIFEALGYIWVVCGRRIFRIDPSDDTVVESKNFGAGGTLGVDGMKWEDDTGLVTTNDADQSLWEVTAIGTPDTWAQAAAGVKPYRLAAG
;
A
#
# COMPACT_ATOMS: atom_id res chain seq x y z
N MET A 1 39.48 -19.77 8.85
CA MET A 1 38.92 -20.28 7.58
C MET A 1 37.68 -21.08 7.95
N VAL A 2 36.48 -20.54 7.72
CA VAL A 2 35.22 -21.15 8.20
C VAL A 2 34.70 -22.07 7.11
N SER A 3 34.54 -23.37 7.41
CA SER A 3 33.99 -24.34 6.45
C SER A 3 32.53 -24.01 6.14
N LYS A 4 32.23 -23.77 4.86
CA LYS A 4 30.86 -23.52 4.40
C LYS A 4 30.07 -24.84 4.38
N VAL A 5 28.80 -24.77 4.78
CA VAL A 5 27.89 -25.92 4.90
C VAL A 5 27.57 -26.48 3.52
N LYS A 6 27.81 -27.78 3.30
CA LYS A 6 27.66 -28.45 1.99
C LYS A 6 26.27 -29.03 1.71
N HIS A 7 25.47 -29.31 2.73
CA HIS A 7 24.13 -29.87 2.55
C HIS A 7 23.31 -29.67 3.81
N ILE A 8 22.09 -29.13 3.68
CA ILE A 8 21.19 -28.91 4.83
C ILE A 8 20.05 -29.93 4.83
N GLY A 9 19.59 -30.38 3.66
CA GLY A 9 18.57 -31.45 3.56
C GLY A 9 17.97 -31.56 2.17
N THR A 10 16.98 -32.43 1.99
CA THR A 10 16.21 -32.56 0.73
C THR A 10 14.73 -32.49 1.05
N ILE A 11 13.97 -31.69 0.30
CA ILE A 11 12.51 -31.59 0.44
C ILE A 11 11.84 -32.15 -0.81
N ARG A 12 10.71 -32.82 -0.63
CA ARG A 12 9.91 -33.35 -1.73
C ARG A 12 8.72 -32.42 -1.97
N ILE A 13 8.60 -31.90 -3.20
CA ILE A 13 7.47 -31.08 -3.63
C ILE A 13 6.79 -31.84 -4.78
N GLY A 14 5.58 -32.33 -4.52
CA GLY A 14 4.88 -33.23 -5.44
C GLY A 14 5.62 -34.56 -5.60
N SER A 15 5.94 -34.94 -6.83
CA SER A 15 6.68 -36.18 -7.15
C SER A 15 8.19 -36.00 -7.25
N ALA A 16 8.71 -34.77 -7.10
CA ALA A 16 10.13 -34.46 -7.30
C ALA A 16 10.83 -34.06 -6.00
N ASP A 17 12.08 -34.50 -5.86
CA ASP A 17 12.93 -34.23 -4.70
C ASP A 17 13.91 -33.08 -5.03
N TYR A 18 13.96 -32.06 -4.17
CA TYR A 18 14.79 -30.86 -4.32
C TYR A 18 15.79 -30.76 -3.16
N LYS A 19 17.08 -30.65 -3.49
CA LYS A 19 18.15 -30.52 -2.49
C LYS A 19 18.22 -29.08 -1.98
N LEU A 20 18.18 -28.90 -0.67
CA LEU A 20 18.42 -27.63 0.02
C LEU A 20 19.92 -27.50 0.32
N ALA A 21 20.54 -26.68 -0.54
CA ALA A 21 21.91 -26.17 -0.56
C ALA A 21 23.04 -27.18 -0.90
N GLU A 22 23.83 -26.84 -1.92
CA GLU A 22 25.30 -26.91 -1.96
C GLU A 22 25.79 -25.78 -2.89
N THR A 23 26.80 -25.00 -2.48
CA THR A 23 27.40 -23.93 -3.29
C THR A 23 28.91 -24.04 -3.25
N ASP A 24 29.54 -24.11 -4.42
CA ASP A 24 30.96 -23.76 -4.54
C ASP A 24 31.21 -22.55 -5.46
N GLU A 25 30.30 -22.13 -6.36
CA GLU A 25 30.56 -20.95 -7.24
C GLU A 25 29.40 -19.96 -7.50
N GLN A 26 28.14 -20.21 -7.10
CA GLN A 26 27.02 -19.25 -7.33
C GLN A 26 26.02 -19.21 -6.16
N PRO A 27 25.32 -18.07 -5.94
CA PRO A 27 24.30 -17.94 -4.89
C PRO A 27 23.17 -18.97 -5.06
N ALA A 28 22.65 -19.47 -3.95
CA ALA A 28 21.68 -20.58 -3.87
C ALA A 28 20.31 -20.31 -4.53
N TRP A 29 20.07 -19.09 -5.00
CA TRP A 29 18.93 -18.73 -5.81
C TRP A 29 19.38 -17.76 -6.89
N GLN A 30 19.03 -18.08 -8.14
CA GLN A 30 19.19 -17.20 -9.29
C GLN A 30 17.80 -16.98 -9.88
N LYS A 31 17.41 -15.72 -10.04
CA LYS A 31 16.16 -15.37 -10.73
C LYS A 31 16.36 -15.60 -12.23
N GLN A 32 15.89 -16.73 -12.74
CA GLN A 32 15.90 -17.02 -14.17
C GLN A 32 14.51 -16.76 -14.75
N TYR A 33 14.48 -16.01 -15.85
CA TYR A 33 13.27 -15.80 -16.65
C TYR A 33 13.21 -16.93 -17.68
N LEU A 34 12.56 -18.03 -17.32
CA LEU A 34 12.19 -19.06 -18.28
C LEU A 34 11.00 -18.54 -19.09
N HIS A 35 11.14 -18.48 -20.42
CA HIS A 35 9.97 -18.30 -21.27
C HIS A 35 9.01 -19.47 -21.03
N GLU A 36 7.73 -19.18 -20.81
CA GLU A 36 6.70 -20.20 -20.81
C GLU A 36 6.81 -21.01 -22.10
N PRO A 37 6.67 -22.36 -22.04
CA PRO A 37 6.64 -23.16 -23.25
C PRO A 37 5.51 -22.64 -24.15
N PRO A 38 5.74 -22.51 -25.47
CA PRO A 38 4.72 -22.01 -26.38
C PRO A 38 3.44 -22.84 -26.25
N TRP A 39 2.32 -22.15 -26.06
CA TRP A 39 1.00 -22.75 -25.89
C TRP A 39 0.70 -23.78 -27.00
N SER A 40 0.48 -25.04 -26.62
CA SER A 40 0.36 -26.16 -27.56
C SER A 40 -1.05 -26.42 -28.07
N GLU A 41 -2.09 -25.80 -27.48
CA GLU A 41 -3.49 -26.03 -27.86
C GLU A 41 -3.96 -25.14 -29.02
N GLY A 42 -3.03 -24.44 -29.68
CA GLY A 42 -3.33 -23.49 -30.75
C GLY A 42 -3.97 -22.20 -30.22
N LEU A 43 -3.97 -21.16 -31.07
CA LEU A 43 -4.67 -19.92 -30.75
C LEU A 43 -6.17 -20.21 -30.70
N PRO A 44 -6.87 -19.89 -29.59
CA PRO A 44 -8.32 -19.81 -29.62
C PRO A 44 -8.71 -18.92 -30.80
N PRO A 45 -9.73 -19.26 -31.60
CA PRO A 45 -10.14 -18.43 -32.71
C PRO A 45 -10.51 -17.03 -32.18
N MET A 46 -9.59 -16.09 -32.32
CA MET A 46 -9.80 -14.71 -31.94
C MET A 46 -10.75 -14.09 -32.96
N LEU A 47 -11.90 -13.63 -32.50
CA LEU A 47 -12.87 -12.86 -33.30
C LEU A 47 -12.36 -11.45 -33.68
N SER A 48 -11.13 -11.11 -33.32
CA SER A 48 -10.52 -9.80 -33.56
C SER A 48 -9.04 -9.95 -33.90
N GLU A 49 -8.54 -9.10 -34.79
CA GLU A 49 -7.11 -9.05 -35.13
C GLU A 49 -6.25 -8.71 -33.89
N PRO A 50 -5.02 -9.25 -33.80
CA PRO A 50 -4.11 -8.93 -32.70
C PRO A 50 -3.80 -7.43 -32.69
N GLN A 51 -4.09 -6.76 -31.58
CA GLN A 51 -3.61 -5.39 -31.34
C GLN A 51 -2.37 -5.45 -30.46
N GLU A 52 -1.32 -4.71 -30.84
CA GLU A 52 -0.14 -4.49 -29.99
C GLU A 52 -0.58 -3.72 -28.74
N THR A 53 -0.80 -4.45 -27.65
CA THR A 53 -1.01 -3.85 -26.33
C THR A 53 0.32 -3.80 -25.60
N TRP A 54 0.63 -2.63 -25.03
CA TRP A 54 1.84 -2.45 -24.25
C TRP A 54 1.68 -3.18 -22.92
N HIS A 55 2.23 -4.38 -22.84
CA HIS A 55 2.08 -5.31 -21.72
C HIS A 55 2.76 -4.88 -20.40
N LEU A 56 3.30 -3.66 -20.32
CA LEU A 56 4.08 -3.15 -19.17
C LEU A 56 3.57 -1.81 -18.62
N GLY A 57 2.25 -1.66 -18.50
CA GLY A 57 1.67 -0.71 -17.53
C GLY A 57 2.05 0.76 -17.72
N GLY A 58 2.25 1.21 -18.97
CA GLY A 58 2.46 2.63 -19.27
C GLY A 58 1.32 3.18 -20.10
N LEU A 59 0.38 3.92 -19.50
CA LEU A 59 -0.51 4.78 -20.28
C LEU A 59 -0.56 6.20 -19.71
N LYS A 60 -0.36 7.15 -20.62
CA LYS A 60 -0.63 8.58 -20.42
C LYS A 60 -2.15 8.77 -20.37
N SER A 61 -2.64 9.28 -19.25
CA SER A 61 -3.94 9.95 -19.22
C SER A 61 -3.92 11.12 -20.19
N LYS A 62 -4.75 11.08 -21.24
CA LYS A 62 -5.02 12.27 -22.05
C LYS A 62 -6.29 12.91 -21.52
N PRO A 63 -6.27 14.21 -21.14
CA PRO A 63 -7.51 14.93 -20.92
C PRO A 63 -8.24 15.00 -22.28
N GLY A 64 -9.47 14.51 -22.30
CA GLY A 64 -10.36 14.66 -23.43
C GLY A 64 -11.04 16.03 -23.37
N ILE A 65 -12.37 16.01 -23.23
CA ILE A 65 -13.19 17.20 -23.04
C ILE A 65 -12.94 17.73 -21.61
N PRO A 66 -12.93 19.05 -21.36
CA PRO A 66 -12.88 19.59 -19.99
C PRO A 66 -13.96 18.93 -19.12
N GLY A 67 -13.52 18.19 -18.09
CA GLY A 67 -14.40 17.39 -17.22
C GLY A 67 -14.41 15.89 -17.49
N THR A 68 -13.69 15.37 -18.50
CA THR A 68 -13.54 13.93 -18.73
C THR A 68 -12.07 13.50 -18.71
N SER A 69 -11.80 12.38 -18.02
CA SER A 69 -10.50 11.71 -18.03
C SER A 69 -10.69 10.28 -18.53
N GLU A 70 -9.89 9.88 -19.50
CA GLU A 70 -9.78 8.48 -19.89
C GLU A 70 -8.79 7.80 -18.92
N TYR A 71 -9.32 6.92 -18.08
CA TYR A 71 -8.49 6.04 -17.26
C TYR A 71 -8.14 4.81 -18.07
N GLY A 72 -6.85 4.63 -18.36
CA GLY A 72 -6.35 3.36 -18.86
C GLY A 72 -6.47 2.31 -17.76
N GLN A 73 -7.57 1.56 -17.75
CA GLN A 73 -7.67 0.38 -16.89
C GLN A 73 -6.74 -0.70 -17.46
N ASN A 74 -5.77 -1.11 -16.65
CA ASN A 74 -5.03 -2.33 -16.88
C ASN A 74 -5.96 -3.51 -16.51
N THR A 75 -6.88 -3.83 -17.40
CA THR A 75 -7.64 -5.08 -17.36
C THR A 75 -7.14 -5.94 -18.49
N ASP A 76 -6.71 -7.15 -18.16
CA ASP A 76 -6.66 -8.31 -19.05
C ASP A 76 -7.86 -8.27 -20.02
N THR A 77 -7.62 -7.72 -21.22
CA THR A 77 -8.63 -7.20 -22.14
C THR A 77 -9.22 -8.33 -23.00
N ARG A 78 -9.84 -9.30 -22.36
CA ARG A 78 -10.63 -10.33 -23.06
C ARG A 78 -12.04 -9.86 -23.44
N PHE A 79 -12.51 -8.72 -22.90
CA PHE A 79 -13.87 -8.21 -23.13
C PHE A 79 -13.89 -6.68 -23.39
N PRO A 80 -13.59 -6.24 -24.63
CA PRO A 80 -13.47 -4.81 -24.96
C PRO A 80 -14.77 -3.98 -24.89
N PHE A 81 -15.93 -4.61 -24.65
CA PHE A 81 -17.24 -3.92 -24.65
C PHE A 81 -18.08 -4.13 -23.38
N ARG A 82 -17.50 -4.71 -22.32
CA ARG A 82 -18.19 -4.75 -21.02
C ARG A 82 -17.83 -3.49 -20.24
N LEU A 83 -18.72 -2.50 -20.27
CA LEU A 83 -18.74 -1.46 -19.24
C LEU A 83 -18.99 -2.18 -17.91
N LEU A 84 -17.95 -2.32 -17.09
CA LEU A 84 -18.15 -2.70 -15.70
C LEU A 84 -18.82 -1.49 -15.03
N PRO A 85 -19.95 -1.66 -14.32
CA PRO A 85 -20.46 -0.57 -13.49
C PRO A 85 -19.34 -0.15 -12.55
N GLY A 86 -19.03 1.14 -12.55
CA GLY A 86 -18.03 1.70 -11.64
C GLY A 86 -18.47 1.47 -10.19
N PRO A 87 -17.53 1.50 -9.23
CA PRO A 87 -17.90 1.47 -7.82
C PRO A 87 -18.84 2.63 -7.51
N GLU A 88 -19.74 2.42 -6.56
CA GLU A 88 -20.53 3.51 -5.99
C GLU A 88 -19.61 4.52 -5.29
N TRP A 89 -19.86 5.81 -5.50
CA TRP A 89 -19.08 6.88 -4.89
C TRP A 89 -19.87 7.47 -3.74
N VAL A 90 -19.30 7.39 -2.54
CA VAL A 90 -19.85 8.03 -1.33
C VAL A 90 -18.96 9.21 -0.95
N SER A 91 -19.60 10.31 -0.54
CA SER A 91 -18.89 11.51 -0.07
C SER A 91 -18.98 11.59 1.45
N VAL A 92 -17.81 11.56 2.11
CA VAL A 92 -17.69 11.66 3.57
C VAL A 92 -17.12 13.02 3.94
N SER A 93 -17.78 13.75 4.84
CA SER A 93 -17.38 15.09 5.28
C SER A 93 -16.65 15.06 6.62
N LEU A 94 -15.41 15.56 6.66
CA LEU A 94 -14.63 15.71 7.88
C LEU A 94 -15.02 17.00 8.62
N LEU A 95 -16.13 16.95 9.37
CA LEU A 95 -16.69 18.11 10.05
C LEU A 95 -15.67 18.80 10.96
N GLY A 96 -15.55 20.11 10.80
CA GLY A 96 -14.64 20.95 11.59
C GLY A 96 -13.20 20.99 11.09
N SER A 97 -12.80 20.14 10.12
CA SER A 97 -11.47 20.26 9.53
C SER A 97 -11.34 21.55 8.72
N VAL A 98 -10.27 22.31 8.98
CA VAL A 98 -9.88 23.51 8.20
C VAL A 98 -8.69 23.22 7.28
N SER A 99 -8.25 21.96 7.22
CA SER A 99 -7.09 21.52 6.45
C SER A 99 -7.48 20.35 5.56
N ASN A 100 -6.92 20.32 4.35
CA ASN A 100 -7.12 19.21 3.43
C ASN A 100 -6.48 17.93 3.99
N PRO A 101 -7.04 16.74 3.69
CA PRO A 101 -6.37 15.47 3.93
C PRO A 101 -4.99 15.43 3.29
N THR A 102 -3.96 15.10 4.06
CA THR A 102 -2.59 14.88 3.56
C THR A 102 -2.26 13.40 3.45
N ARG A 103 -2.87 12.56 4.30
CA ARG A 103 -2.71 11.10 4.33
C ARG A 103 -3.99 10.41 4.75
N ILE A 104 -4.15 9.20 4.22
CA ILE A 104 -5.21 8.26 4.57
C ILE A 104 -4.56 6.90 4.75
N PHE A 105 -4.91 6.17 5.81
CA PHE A 105 -4.44 4.82 6.05
C PHE A 105 -5.50 4.00 6.81
N GLU A 106 -5.38 2.68 6.76
CA GLU A 106 -6.30 1.76 7.43
C GLU A 106 -5.59 1.04 8.58
N ALA A 107 -6.12 1.11 9.79
CA ALA A 107 -5.60 0.40 10.96
C ALA A 107 -6.71 0.19 11.98
N LEU A 108 -6.61 -0.86 12.79
CA LEU A 108 -7.59 -1.22 13.84
C LEU A 108 -9.01 -1.41 13.29
N GLY A 109 -9.15 -1.77 12.02
CA GLY A 109 -10.45 -1.88 11.33
C GLY A 109 -11.10 -0.55 10.93
N TYR A 110 -10.39 0.57 11.06
CA TYR A 110 -10.87 1.91 10.73
C TYR A 110 -10.05 2.58 9.64
N ILE A 111 -10.67 3.55 8.95
CA ILE A 111 -9.96 4.46 8.04
C ILE A 111 -9.57 5.70 8.85
N TRP A 112 -8.30 6.07 8.75
CA TRP A 112 -7.72 7.21 9.44
C TRP A 112 -7.34 8.28 8.44
N VAL A 113 -7.62 9.54 8.76
CA VAL A 113 -7.34 10.68 7.89
C VAL A 113 -6.55 11.74 8.65
N VAL A 114 -5.39 12.09 8.11
CA VAL A 114 -4.51 13.15 8.65
C VAL A 114 -4.85 14.47 7.96
N CYS A 115 -5.27 15.47 8.74
CA CYS A 115 -5.68 16.79 8.27
C CYS A 115 -4.99 17.90 9.08
N GLY A 116 -3.74 18.21 8.76
CA GLY A 116 -2.97 19.22 9.48
C GLY A 116 -2.85 18.86 10.96
N ARG A 117 -3.38 19.70 11.87
CA ARG A 117 -3.32 19.43 13.32
C ARG A 117 -4.30 18.35 13.81
N ARG A 118 -5.24 17.90 12.97
CA ARG A 118 -6.34 17.02 13.36
C ARG A 118 -6.24 15.67 12.66
N ILE A 119 -6.58 14.63 13.40
CA ILE A 119 -6.68 13.26 12.91
C ILE A 119 -8.13 12.82 13.07
N PHE A 120 -8.71 12.33 11.98
CA PHE A 120 -10.06 11.80 11.95
C PHE A 120 -10.03 10.28 11.80
N ARG A 121 -11.00 9.63 12.43
CA ARG A 121 -11.29 8.20 12.28
C ARG A 121 -12.65 8.04 11.62
N ILE A 122 -12.75 7.13 10.67
CA ILE A 122 -13.97 6.81 9.94
C ILE A 122 -14.26 5.32 10.15
N ASP A 123 -15.46 5.01 10.61
CA ASP A 123 -15.97 3.65 10.70
C ASP A 123 -16.48 3.19 9.31
N PRO A 124 -15.85 2.19 8.67
CA PRO A 124 -16.25 1.76 7.34
C PRO A 124 -17.59 0.99 7.33
N SER A 125 -18.17 0.67 8.49
CA SER A 125 -19.46 -0.03 8.57
C SER A 125 -20.66 0.91 8.42
N ASP A 126 -20.51 2.19 8.78
CA ASP A 126 -21.59 3.19 8.76
C ASP A 126 -21.16 4.60 8.34
N ASP A 127 -19.92 4.76 7.87
CA ASP A 127 -19.30 6.02 7.46
C ASP A 127 -19.23 7.10 8.57
N THR A 128 -19.38 6.72 9.84
CA THR A 128 -19.31 7.66 10.97
C THR A 128 -17.92 8.25 11.10
N VAL A 129 -17.84 9.59 11.14
CA VAL A 129 -16.60 10.34 11.30
C VAL A 129 -16.45 10.84 12.74
N VAL A 130 -15.29 10.59 13.34
CA VAL A 130 -14.91 11.07 14.68
C VAL A 130 -13.60 11.85 14.59
N GLU A 131 -13.53 13.04 15.21
CA GLU A 131 -12.24 13.71 15.48
C GLU A 131 -11.52 12.92 16.58
N SER A 132 -10.51 12.15 16.19
CA SER A 132 -9.78 11.26 17.09
C SER A 132 -8.72 11.99 17.90
N LYS A 133 -7.97 12.88 17.23
CA LYS A 133 -6.88 13.64 17.86
C LYS A 133 -6.81 15.04 17.30
N ASN A 134 -6.51 15.99 18.19
CA ASN A 134 -6.19 17.36 17.83
C ASN A 134 -4.93 17.77 18.61
N PHE A 135 -3.85 18.04 17.89
CA PHE A 135 -2.57 18.43 18.50
C PHE A 135 -2.58 19.86 19.07
N GLY A 136 -3.71 20.57 18.99
CA GLY A 136 -3.90 21.89 19.57
C GLY A 136 -3.45 23.04 18.65
N ALA A 137 -3.41 24.26 19.19
CA ALA A 137 -3.02 25.45 18.44
C ALA A 137 -1.50 25.68 18.36
N GLY A 138 -0.69 24.76 18.91
CA GLY A 138 0.76 24.92 19.08
C GLY A 138 1.60 24.78 17.81
N GLY A 139 0.99 24.60 16.64
CA GLY A 139 1.70 24.45 15.37
C GLY A 139 2.17 23.04 15.04
N THR A 140 1.91 22.07 15.92
CA THR A 140 2.10 20.64 15.62
C THR A 140 1.10 20.18 14.57
N LEU A 141 1.63 19.63 13.48
CA LEU A 141 0.87 19.13 12.33
C LEU A 141 1.25 17.67 12.08
N GLY A 142 0.25 16.84 11.82
CA GLY A 142 0.44 15.50 11.29
C GLY A 142 1.06 15.57 9.89
N VAL A 143 2.08 14.75 9.67
CA VAL A 143 2.87 14.69 8.44
C VAL A 143 2.59 13.40 7.69
N ASP A 144 2.72 12.26 8.38
CA ASP A 144 2.48 10.95 7.80
C ASP A 144 1.64 10.04 8.70
N GLY A 145 1.04 9.00 8.13
CA GLY A 145 0.28 8.00 8.87
C GLY A 145 0.36 6.63 8.21
N MET A 146 0.45 5.57 9.02
CA MET A 146 0.53 4.21 8.51
C MET A 146 -0.01 3.19 9.51
N LYS A 147 -0.40 2.04 8.97
CA LYS A 147 -0.52 0.81 9.72
C LYS A 147 0.86 0.21 9.95
N TRP A 148 1.16 -0.14 11.19
CA TRP A 148 2.32 -0.90 11.56
C TRP A 148 1.93 -2.30 12.01
N GLU A 149 2.60 -3.30 11.46
CA GLU A 149 2.53 -4.73 11.81
C GLU A 149 1.20 -5.20 12.39
N ASP A 150 1.10 -5.34 13.73
CA ASP A 150 -0.02 -5.87 14.53
C ASP A 150 -1.29 -4.99 14.48
N ASP A 151 -1.56 -4.39 13.33
CA ASP A 151 -2.68 -3.48 13.07
C ASP A 151 -2.63 -2.18 13.88
N THR A 152 -1.44 -1.79 14.34
CA THR A 152 -1.22 -0.55 15.09
C THR A 152 -1.32 0.66 14.17
N GLY A 153 -2.12 1.66 14.57
CA GLY A 153 -2.18 2.94 13.88
C GLY A 153 -1.09 3.90 14.36
N LEU A 154 -0.20 4.33 13.47
CA LEU A 154 0.86 5.30 13.75
C LEU A 154 0.66 6.59 12.96
N VAL A 155 0.92 7.73 13.61
CA VAL A 155 0.96 9.05 12.98
C VAL A 155 2.27 9.75 13.38
N THR A 156 2.91 10.40 12.41
CA THR A 156 4.07 11.26 12.66
C THR A 156 3.68 12.73 12.58
N THR A 157 4.32 13.58 13.38
CA THR A 157 4.16 15.04 13.35
C THR A 157 5.41 15.72 12.81
N ASN A 158 5.31 17.03 12.58
CA ASN A 158 6.41 17.91 12.20
C ASN A 158 7.33 18.32 13.37
N ASP A 159 7.09 17.81 14.59
CA ASP A 159 7.90 18.13 15.75
C ASP A 159 9.32 17.56 15.59
N ALA A 160 10.32 18.24 16.17
CA ALA A 160 11.72 17.83 16.10
C ALA A 160 12.07 16.67 17.07
N ASP A 161 11.24 16.48 18.09
CA ASP A 161 11.35 15.45 19.11
C ASP A 161 9.94 14.92 19.41
N GLN A 162 9.83 13.68 19.89
CA GLN A 162 8.55 13.06 20.25
C GLN A 162 7.51 13.11 19.11
N SER A 163 7.97 12.99 17.88
CA SER A 163 7.14 13.21 16.70
C SER A 163 6.26 12.02 16.34
N LEU A 164 6.44 10.87 16.98
CA LEU A 164 5.67 9.65 16.70
C LEU A 164 4.54 9.51 17.72
N TRP A 165 3.35 9.23 17.21
CA TRP A 165 2.13 9.01 17.97
C TRP A 165 1.51 7.68 17.57
N GLU A 166 1.11 6.91 18.58
CA GLU A 166 0.48 5.59 18.43
C GLU A 166 -0.94 5.63 18.97
N VAL A 167 -1.88 5.05 18.23
CA VAL A 167 -3.24 4.80 18.74
C VAL A 167 -3.19 3.57 19.66
N THR A 168 -3.47 3.76 20.94
CA THR A 168 -3.41 2.66 21.93
C THR A 168 -4.77 2.08 22.28
N ALA A 169 -5.85 2.83 22.08
CA ALA A 169 -7.22 2.32 22.26
C ALA A 169 -8.24 3.14 21.46
N ILE A 170 -9.26 2.45 20.93
CA ILE A 170 -10.41 3.06 20.27
C ILE A 170 -11.47 3.43 21.31
N GLY A 171 -12.03 4.64 21.22
CA GLY A 171 -13.01 5.15 22.17
C GLY A 171 -13.58 6.53 21.78
N THR A 172 -14.19 7.20 22.77
CA THR A 172 -14.79 8.54 22.60
C THR A 172 -14.34 9.45 23.74
N PRO A 173 -13.11 10.01 23.72
CA PRO A 173 -12.16 10.02 22.60
C PRO A 173 -11.25 8.78 22.54
N ASP A 174 -10.63 8.56 21.38
CA ASP A 174 -9.56 7.56 21.21
C ASP A 174 -8.34 7.95 22.07
N THR A 175 -7.57 6.94 22.50
CA THR A 175 -6.35 7.15 23.31
C THR A 175 -5.11 7.04 22.45
N TRP A 176 -4.16 7.93 22.71
CA TRP A 176 -2.90 8.03 21.95
C TRP A 176 -1.70 8.08 22.90
N ALA A 177 -0.68 7.28 22.60
CA ALA A 177 0.64 7.38 23.23
C ALA A 177 1.59 8.19 22.35
N GLN A 178 2.33 9.10 22.96
CA GLN A 178 3.41 9.83 22.30
C GLN A 178 4.73 9.13 22.59
N ALA A 179 5.65 9.13 21.62
CA ALA A 179 7.01 8.68 21.84
C ALA A 179 7.67 9.42 23.02
N ALA A 180 8.56 8.74 23.74
CA ALA A 180 9.28 9.30 24.87
C ALA A 180 10.21 10.46 24.45
N ALA A 181 10.47 11.38 25.38
CA ALA A 181 11.39 12.51 25.15
C ALA A 181 12.77 12.02 24.71
N GLY A 182 13.37 12.70 23.72
CA GLY A 182 14.63 12.34 23.11
C GLY A 182 14.53 11.34 21.95
N VAL A 183 13.36 10.76 21.69
CA VAL A 183 13.11 9.94 20.50
C VAL A 183 12.85 10.85 19.31
N LYS A 184 13.92 11.08 18.53
CA LYS A 184 13.89 11.93 17.33
C LYS A 184 13.57 11.11 16.08
N PRO A 185 12.81 11.66 15.12
CA PRO A 185 12.60 11.01 13.84
C PRO A 185 13.94 10.84 13.11
N TYR A 186 14.18 9.66 12.54
CA TYR A 186 15.34 9.41 11.70
C TYR A 186 15.21 10.24 10.41
N ARG A 187 15.92 11.36 10.35
CA ARG A 187 16.11 12.10 9.11
C ARG A 187 17.26 11.42 8.37
N LEU A 188 16.98 10.78 7.23
CA LEU A 188 18.03 10.56 6.24
C LEU A 188 18.67 11.92 5.99
N ALA A 189 19.97 12.04 6.27
CA ALA A 189 20.69 13.28 6.03
C ALA A 189 20.37 13.73 4.60
N ALA A 190 19.90 14.97 4.46
CA ALA A 190 19.70 15.55 3.14
C ALA A 190 21.05 15.44 2.40
N GLY A 191 21.05 14.69 1.29
CA GLY A 191 22.17 14.64 0.37
C GLY A 191 22.35 15.97 -0.34
#